data_AF-A0AAW2TAW3-F1
#
_entry.id   AF-A0AAW2TAW3-F1
#
_cell.length_a   1.000
_cell.length_b   1.000
_cell.length_c   1.000
_cell.angle_alpha   90.00
_cell.angle_beta   90.00
_cell.angle_gamma   90.00
#
_symmetry.space_group_name_H-M   'P 1'
#
loop_
_entity.id
_entity.type
_entity.pdbx_description
1 polymer ?
#
loop_
_entity_poly.entity_id
_entity_poly.type
_entity_poly.pdbx_seq_one_letter_code
_entity_poly.pdbx_strand_id
1 'polypeptide(L)' 'MADELPLIWKEPNLPEYDGTTDPQEHFSCFENIALLHHYTAGVKCRMFANTFTRSAQQWFSQLPSGSI' A
#
# COMPACT_ATOMS: atom_id res chain seq x y z
N MET A 1 -9.87 -30.03 14.60
CA MET A 1 -9.86 -29.79 13.14
C MET A 1 -9.89 -28.28 13.00
N ALA A 2 -8.72 -27.64 13.05
CA ALA A 2 -8.62 -26.22 12.78
C ALA A 2 -8.33 -26.12 11.29
N ASP A 3 -9.23 -25.47 10.56
CA ASP A 3 -9.02 -25.11 9.16
C ASP A 3 -7.90 -24.06 9.16
N GLU A 4 -6.66 -24.54 9.06
CA GLU A 4 -5.47 -23.69 8.90
C GLU A 4 -5.58 -23.03 7.54
N LEU A 5 -6.19 -21.84 7.53
CA LEU A 5 -6.21 -20.95 6.37
C LEU A 5 -4.79 -20.91 5.79
N PRO A 6 -4.61 -21.17 4.48
CA PRO A 6 -3.27 -21.17 3.91
C PRO A 6 -2.64 -19.80 4.20
N LEU A 7 -1.55 -19.81 4.97
CA LEU A 7 -0.66 -18.69 5.32
C LEU A 7 -0.04 -17.97 4.09
N ILE A 8 -0.63 -18.15 2.91
CA ILE A 8 -0.25 -17.54 1.64
C ILE A 8 -0.92 -16.17 1.45
N TRP A 9 -1.70 -15.68 2.42
CA TRP A 9 -1.80 -14.22 2.62
C TRP A 9 -0.56 -13.71 3.34
N LYS A 10 0.61 -14.02 2.78
CA LYS A 10 1.80 -13.21 3.06
C LYS A 10 1.47 -11.88 2.42
N GLU A 11 1.21 -10.87 3.24
CA GLU A 11 1.03 -9.52 2.74
C GLU A 11 2.12 -9.28 1.70
N PRO A 12 1.76 -8.80 0.49
CA PRO A 12 2.75 -8.37 -0.48
C PRO A 12 3.78 -7.54 0.30
N ASN A 13 5.08 -7.81 0.09
CA ASN A 13 6.11 -6.95 0.68
C ASN A 13 6.02 -5.61 -0.05
N LEU A 14 5.06 -4.79 0.36
CA LEU A 14 4.86 -3.46 -0.15
C LEU A 14 5.98 -2.60 0.42
N PRO A 15 6.60 -1.76 -0.41
CA PRO A 15 7.57 -0.80 0.09
C PRO A 15 6.89 0.07 1.14
N GLU A 16 7.53 0.28 2.28
CA GLU A 16 7.09 1.27 3.26
C GLU A 16 7.55 2.66 2.80
N TYR A 17 6.64 3.64 2.90
CA TYR A 17 6.90 5.04 2.60
C TYR A 17 6.76 5.85 3.88
N ASP A 18 7.89 6.21 4.48
CA ASP A 18 7.94 7.04 5.68
C ASP A 18 7.91 8.55 5.38
N GLY A 19 7.94 8.92 4.09
CA GLY A 19 7.92 10.32 3.62
C GLY A 19 9.30 10.92 3.35
N THR A 20 10.37 10.14 3.43
CA THR A 20 11.75 10.62 3.18
C THR A 20 12.32 10.18 1.84
N THR A 21 11.80 9.09 1.27
CA THR A 21 12.12 8.61 -0.07
C THR A 21 11.39 9.41 -1.14
N ASP A 22 11.91 9.34 -2.37
CA ASP A 22 11.28 9.97 -3.52
C ASP A 22 9.86 9.39 -3.75
N PRO A 23 8.80 10.22 -3.74
CA PRO A 23 7.43 9.73 -3.91
C PRO A 23 7.18 9.07 -5.27
N GLN A 24 7.92 9.45 -6.31
CA GLN A 24 7.73 8.95 -7.67
C GLN A 24 8.42 7.59 -7.85
N GLU A 25 9.58 7.36 -7.25
CA GLU A 25 10.19 6.03 -7.14
C GLU A 25 9.30 5.08 -6.33
N HIS A 26 8.74 5.55 -5.21
CA HIS A 26 7.80 4.77 -4.41
C HIS A 26 6.55 4.37 -5.21
N PHE A 27 5.93 5.32 -5.91
CA PHE A 27 4.76 5.06 -6.75
C PHE A 27 5.07 4.06 -7.87
N SER A 28 6.24 4.19 -8.52
CA SER A 28 6.66 3.27 -9.59
C SER A 28 6.87 1.85 -9.06
N CYS A 29 7.49 1.69 -7.89
CA CYS A 29 7.65 0.41 -7.23
C CYS A 29 6.29 -0.22 -6.88
N PHE A 30 5.39 0.59 -6.30
CA PHE A 30 4.04 0.18 -5.98
C PHE A 30 3.24 -0.24 -7.22
N GLU A 31 3.31 0.50 -8.34
CA GLU A 31 2.64 0.15 -9.59
C GLU A 31 3.13 -1.20 -10.14
N ASN A 32 4.43 -1.47 -10.05
CA ASN A 32 4.99 -2.74 -10.50
C ASN A 32 4.46 -3.93 -9.67
N ILE A 33 4.37 -3.77 -8.34
CA ILE A 33 3.78 -4.77 -7.46
C ILE A 33 2.29 -4.92 -7.75
N ALA A 34 1.57 -3.81 -7.92
CA ALA A 34 0.15 -3.82 -8.23
C ALA A 34 -0.14 -4.49 -9.58
N LEU A 35 0.77 -4.37 -10.56
CA LEU A 35 0.71 -5.07 -11.84
C LEU A 35 0.94 -6.57 -11.65
N LEU A 36 2.00 -6.95 -10.94
CA LEU A 36 2.37 -8.35 -10.66
C LEU A 36 1.24 -9.10 -9.94
N HIS A 37 0.60 -8.44 -8.97
CA HIS A 37 -0.49 -9.02 -8.19
C HIS A 37 -1.87 -8.76 -8.79
N HIS A 38 -1.96 -8.16 -9.98
CA HIS A 38 -3.21 -7.86 -10.68
C HIS A 38 -4.24 -7.09 -9.81
N TYR A 39 -3.78 -6.10 -9.06
CA TYR A 39 -4.67 -5.30 -8.22
C TYR A 39 -5.64 -4.47 -9.06
N THR A 40 -6.92 -4.57 -8.71
CA THR A 40 -7.96 -3.69 -9.21
C THR A 40 -7.81 -2.30 -8.60
N ALA A 41 -8.35 -1.26 -9.24
CA ALA A 41 -8.19 0.14 -8.80
C ALA A 41 -8.55 0.35 -7.31
N GLY A 42 -9.64 -0.27 -6.82
CA GLY A 42 -10.03 -0.18 -5.42
C GLY A 42 -9.11 -0.95 -4.45
N VAL A 43 -8.37 -1.96 -4.92
CA VAL A 43 -7.33 -2.63 -4.14
C VAL A 43 -6.04 -1.81 -4.17
N LYS A 44 -5.69 -1.21 -5.31
CA LYS A 44 -4.55 -0.29 -5.43
C LYS A 44 -4.64 0.85 -4.43
N CYS A 45 -5.76 1.57 -4.35
CA CYS A 45 -5.92 2.66 -3.39
C CYS A 45 -5.74 2.21 -1.93
N ARG A 46 -6.31 1.06 -1.56
CA ARG A 46 -6.19 0.52 -0.20
C ARG A 46 -4.78 0.07 0.12
N MET A 47 -4.11 -0.63 -0.80
CA MET A 47 -2.73 -1.08 -0.61
C MET A 47 -1.76 0.09 -0.60
N PHE A 48 -1.97 1.10 -1.45
CA PHE A 48 -1.15 2.31 -1.48
C PHE A 48 -1.24 3.06 -0.15
N ALA A 49 -2.46 3.21 0.39
CA ALA A 49 -2.64 3.80 1.71
C ALA A 49 -1.94 3.00 2.83
N ASN A 50 -1.85 1.67 2.71
CA ASN A 50 -1.10 0.82 3.65
C ASN A 50 0.42 0.93 3.52
N THR A 51 0.94 1.46 2.41
CA THR A 51 2.38 1.71 2.27
C THR A 51 2.85 2.90 3.10
N PHE A 52 1.95 3.81 3.47
CA PHE A 52 2.31 4.98 4.26
C PHE A 52 2.60 4.61 5.71
N THR A 53 3.79 4.94 6.16
CA THR A 53 4.22 4.70 7.54
C THR A 53 4.62 6.00 8.22
N ARG A 54 4.58 6.01 9.56
CA ARG A 54 5.01 7.12 10.41
C ARG A 54 4.36 8.46 10.00
N SER A 55 5.15 9.38 9.47
CA SER A 55 4.74 10.74 9.11
C SER A 55 3.82 10.77 7.90
N ALA A 56 4.02 9.88 6.93
CA ALA A 56 3.17 9.79 5.73
C ALA A 56 1.75 9.33 6.09
N GLN A 57 1.60 8.43 7.06
CA GLN A 57 0.28 7.99 7.53
C GLN A 57 -0.47 9.12 8.24
N GLN A 58 0.23 9.92 9.04
CA GLN A 58 -0.34 11.11 9.66
C GLN A 58 -0.76 12.16 8.63
N TRP A 59 0.05 12.39 7.60
CA TRP A 59 -0.31 13.29 6.50
C TRP A 59 -1.56 12.79 5.77
N PHE A 60 -1.60 11.50 5.42
CA PHE A 60 -2.74 10.90 4.73
C PHE A 60 -4.03 10.96 5.57
N SER A 61 -3.93 10.75 6.89
CA SER A 61 -5.07 10.83 7.81
C SER A 61 -5.58 12.25 8.02
N GLN A 62 -4.77 13.27 7.72
CA GLN A 62 -5.13 14.68 7.78
C GLN A 62 -5.76 15.19 6.47
N LEU A 63 -5.79 14.38 5.40
CA LEU A 63 -6.40 14.79 4.14
C LEU A 63 -7.94 14.82 4.27
N PRO A 64 -8.60 15.91 3.83
CA PRO A 64 -10.05 15.95 3.75
C PRO A 64 -10.60 14.84 2.86
N SER A 65 -11.76 14.28 3.22
CA SER A 65 -12.45 13.28 2.40
C SER A 65 -12.66 13.80 0.97
N GLY A 66 -12.13 13.08 -0.03
CA GLY A 66 -12.21 13.48 -1.44
C GLY A 66 -11.06 14.35 -1.96
N SER A 67 -9.97 14.48 -1.21
CA SER A 67 -8.77 15.22 -1.65
C SER A 67 -7.82 14.43 -2.56
N ILE A 68 -8.15 13.16 -2.88
CA ILE A 68 -7.34 12.27 -3.73
C ILE A 68 -8.17 11.65 -4.84
#